data_AF-A0A2R7QXR6-F1
#
_entry.id   AF-A0A2R7QXR6-F1
#
_cell.length_a   1.000
_cell.length_b   1.000
_cell.length_c   1.000
_cell.angle_alpha   90.00
_cell.angle_beta   90.00
_cell.angle_gamma   90.00
#
_symmetry.space_group_name_H-M   'P 1'
#
loop_
_entity.id
_entity.type
_entity.pdbx_description
1 polymer ?
#
loop_
_entity_poly.entity_id
_entity_poly.type
_entity_poly.pdbx_seq_one_letter_code
_entity_poly.pdbx_strand_id
1 'polypeptide(L)'
;MHSSTSQHGDGRRGHDAHAARSVAQHRSAVAALLAPLLQSPDRTETLALRDALGRGLAQDVLAPVSLPPFANSQMDGFAINSADVNGLDVTRGQSDGPAPDGGTLGTSGAPDGGAELRVVDPVPAGATPAELRSGTAAPIMTGAMIPAGADAVVPVERAVPDRFPVPGETGTVWLPVTAAGTFVRSVGSDIAAGECALAKGTFLGPAQLGLLAALGVADVTVRRPLTVLLVTTGDEVVEPGRPLPPGKIYDANGTLLESAMSQAGLAVIRTAIASDRPEELQTLLRGHTGAVDLIVTTGGVSKGAYEVVRQA
;
A
#
# COMPACT_ATOMS: atom_id res chain seq x y z
N MET A 1 -86.58 15.95 -3.33
CA MET A 1 -85.81 16.06 -2.06
C MET A 1 -85.87 14.71 -1.36
N HIS A 2 -84.73 14.27 -0.83
CA HIS A 2 -84.46 13.02 -0.11
C HIS A 2 -84.24 11.77 -0.97
N SER A 3 -82.95 11.49 -1.24
CA SER A 3 -82.45 10.14 -1.47
C SER A 3 -81.35 9.85 -0.46
N SER A 4 -81.65 8.90 0.42
CA SER A 4 -80.81 8.41 1.51
C SER A 4 -79.71 7.49 1.00
N THR A 5 -78.61 7.57 1.74
CA THR A 5 -77.41 6.74 1.78
C THR A 5 -77.72 5.24 1.97
N SER A 6 -76.98 4.38 1.28
CA SER A 6 -76.56 3.09 1.85
C SER A 6 -75.16 2.73 1.35
N GLN A 7 -74.24 2.64 2.31
CA GLN A 7 -72.92 2.05 2.17
C GLN A 7 -73.07 0.53 2.18
N HIS A 8 -72.38 -0.16 1.27
CA HIS A 8 -71.89 -1.51 1.53
C HIS A 8 -70.39 -1.50 1.23
N GLY A 9 -69.61 -1.62 2.31
CA GLY A 9 -68.17 -1.73 2.26
C GLY A 9 -67.76 -3.08 1.67
N ASP A 10 -66.89 -3.04 0.66
CA ASP A 10 -66.07 -4.18 0.30
C ASP A 10 -64.74 -4.04 1.04
N GLY A 11 -64.61 -4.80 2.13
CA GLY A 11 -63.41 -4.90 2.94
C GLY A 11 -62.33 -5.67 2.19
N ARG A 12 -61.66 -5.04 1.24
CA ARG A 12 -60.37 -5.53 0.74
C ARG A 12 -59.28 -5.11 1.72
N ARG A 13 -58.98 -6.00 2.66
CA ARG A 13 -57.70 -5.98 3.39
C ARG A 13 -56.59 -5.96 2.34
N GLY A 14 -55.90 -4.83 2.22
CA GLY A 14 -54.73 -4.70 1.39
C GLY A 14 -53.72 -5.75 1.80
N HIS A 15 -53.43 -6.69 0.91
CA HIS A 15 -52.15 -7.37 0.95
C HIS A 15 -51.10 -6.28 0.79
N ASP A 16 -50.31 -6.01 1.82
CA ASP A 16 -49.09 -5.21 1.70
C ASP A 16 -48.17 -5.91 0.71
N ALA A 17 -48.30 -5.53 -0.57
CA ALA A 17 -47.40 -5.94 -1.62
C ALA A 17 -46.04 -5.38 -1.23
N HIS A 18 -45.15 -6.26 -0.79
CA HIS A 18 -43.76 -5.92 -0.49
C HIS A 18 -43.16 -5.29 -1.75
N ALA A 19 -43.15 -3.96 -1.81
CA ALA A 19 -42.69 -3.24 -3.00
C ALA A 19 -41.24 -3.66 -3.26
N ALA A 20 -40.97 -4.14 -4.48
CA ALA A 20 -39.64 -4.56 -4.87
C ALA A 20 -38.68 -3.38 -4.70
N ARG A 21 -37.60 -3.60 -3.95
CA ARG A 21 -36.54 -2.60 -3.76
C ARG A 21 -35.64 -2.59 -4.99
N SER A 22 -35.11 -1.42 -5.35
CA SER A 22 -34.03 -1.36 -6.35
C SER A 22 -32.76 -2.01 -5.81
N VAL A 23 -31.85 -2.41 -6.69
CA VAL A 23 -30.53 -2.96 -6.30
C VAL A 23 -29.77 -1.98 -5.40
N ALA A 24 -29.84 -0.68 -5.69
CA ALA A 24 -29.20 0.36 -4.88
C ALA A 24 -29.81 0.43 -3.47
N GLN A 25 -31.14 0.40 -3.35
CA GLN A 25 -31.83 0.38 -2.06
C GLN A 25 -31.49 -0.88 -1.26
N HIS A 26 -31.41 -2.04 -1.91
CA HIS A 26 -31.03 -3.29 -1.26
C HIS A 26 -29.59 -3.24 -0.76
N ARG A 27 -28.64 -2.76 -1.58
CA ARG A 27 -27.23 -2.58 -1.19
C ARG A 27 -27.10 -1.65 0.02
N SER A 28 -27.84 -0.54 0.05
CA SER A 28 -27.84 0.37 1.21
C SER A 28 -28.41 -0.29 2.46
N ALA A 29 -29.47 -1.09 2.34
CA ALA A 29 -30.04 -1.82 3.46
C ALA A 29 -29.05 -2.87 4.03
N VAL A 30 -28.33 -3.60 3.16
CA VAL A 30 -27.29 -4.54 3.58
C VAL A 30 -26.13 -3.80 4.27
N ALA A 31 -25.69 -2.66 3.73
CA ALA A 31 -24.65 -1.86 4.36
C ALA A 31 -25.06 -1.36 5.76
N ALA A 32 -26.31 -0.91 5.92
CA ALA A 32 -26.85 -0.49 7.21
C ALA A 32 -26.93 -1.64 8.21
N LEU A 33 -27.32 -2.85 7.76
CA LEU A 33 -27.35 -4.05 8.59
C LEU A 33 -25.96 -4.43 9.10
N LEU A 34 -24.93 -4.31 8.25
CA LEU A 34 -23.55 -4.67 8.59
C LEU A 34 -22.81 -3.57 9.37
N ALA A 35 -23.32 -2.33 9.38
CA ALA A 35 -22.61 -1.19 9.98
C ALA A 35 -22.20 -1.39 11.46
N PRO A 36 -23.05 -1.89 12.38
CA PRO A 36 -22.66 -2.09 13.78
C PRO A 36 -21.48 -3.04 13.94
N LEU A 37 -21.46 -4.10 13.14
CA LEU A 37 -20.41 -5.12 13.12
C LEU A 37 -19.09 -4.57 12.56
N LEU A 38 -19.17 -3.70 11.54
CA LEU A 38 -18.00 -3.06 10.94
C LEU A 38 -17.44 -1.93 11.79
N GLN A 39 -18.25 -1.31 12.65
CA GLN A 39 -17.86 -0.20 13.52
C GLN A 39 -17.37 -0.65 14.91
N SER A 40 -17.54 -1.93 15.27
CA SER A 40 -17.05 -2.46 16.55
C SER A 40 -15.52 -2.25 16.70
N PRO A 41 -15.06 -1.57 17.77
CA PRO A 41 -13.63 -1.33 18.01
C PRO A 41 -12.88 -2.63 18.39
N ASP A 42 -13.57 -3.59 18.99
CA ASP A 42 -13.01 -4.84 19.51
C ASP A 42 -12.62 -5.84 18.40
N ARG A 43 -13.00 -5.56 17.14
CA ARG A 43 -12.67 -6.40 15.98
C ARG A 43 -11.34 -6.02 15.35
N THR A 44 -10.32 -5.83 16.18
CA THR A 44 -8.96 -5.53 15.75
C THR A 44 -7.97 -6.56 16.29
N GLU A 45 -6.87 -6.74 15.57
CA GLU A 45 -5.73 -7.53 15.99
C GLU A 45 -4.45 -6.93 15.43
N THR A 46 -3.33 -7.20 16.11
CA THR A 46 -2.00 -6.80 15.65
C THR A 46 -1.34 -8.02 15.03
N LEU A 47 -0.84 -7.87 13.81
CA LEU A 47 -0.14 -8.91 13.08
C LEU A 47 1.25 -8.42 12.68
N ALA A 48 2.20 -9.35 12.61
CA ALA A 48 3.45 -9.10 11.92
C ALA A 48 3.18 -8.76 10.45
N LEU A 49 3.97 -7.83 9.89
CA LEU A 49 3.78 -7.33 8.53
C LEU A 49 3.71 -8.46 7.48
N ARG A 50 4.49 -9.53 7.69
CA ARG A 50 4.55 -10.71 6.82
C ARG A 50 3.22 -11.49 6.75
N ASP A 51 2.38 -11.39 7.78
CA ASP A 51 1.12 -12.11 7.92
C ASP A 51 -0.10 -11.23 7.59
N ALA A 52 0.13 -9.96 7.23
CA ALA A 52 -0.91 -8.95 7.07
C ALA A 52 -1.46 -8.83 5.63
N LEU A 53 -1.01 -9.68 4.69
CA LEU A 53 -1.49 -9.65 3.31
C LEU A 53 -3.01 -9.88 3.23
N GLY A 54 -3.70 -9.02 2.48
CA GLY A 54 -5.15 -9.06 2.30
C GLY A 54 -5.95 -8.53 3.49
N ARG A 55 -5.29 -8.04 4.55
CA ARG A 55 -5.96 -7.49 5.74
C ARG A 55 -6.24 -5.99 5.57
N GLY A 56 -7.32 -5.50 6.16
CA GLY A 56 -7.65 -4.07 6.17
C GLY A 56 -7.12 -3.36 7.41
N LEU A 57 -6.45 -2.22 7.25
CA LEU A 57 -5.94 -1.42 8.37
C LEU A 57 -7.06 -0.94 9.30
N ALA A 58 -6.85 -1.07 10.61
CA ALA A 58 -7.82 -0.62 11.62
C ALA A 58 -7.72 0.87 11.95
N GLN A 59 -6.55 1.47 11.67
CA GLN A 59 -6.21 2.86 11.94
C GLN A 59 -5.23 3.37 10.88
N ASP A 60 -5.07 4.69 10.81
CA ASP A 60 -4.05 5.32 9.98
C ASP A 60 -2.66 4.86 10.45
N VAL A 61 -1.76 4.65 9.50
CA VAL A 61 -0.34 4.42 9.78
C VAL A 61 0.40 5.70 9.45
N LEU A 62 0.93 6.35 10.47
CA LEU A 62 1.81 7.49 10.32
C LEU A 62 3.23 7.01 10.07
N ALA A 63 3.96 7.71 9.21
CA ALA A 63 5.36 7.40 8.90
C ALA A 63 6.23 7.62 10.14
N PRO A 64 6.85 6.57 10.72
CA PRO A 64 7.71 6.74 11.90
C PRO A 64 9.04 7.41 11.56
N VAL A 65 9.44 7.35 10.29
CA VAL A 65 10.65 7.97 9.73
C VAL A 65 10.30 8.60 8.38
N SER A 66 11.11 9.56 7.95
CA SER A 66 11.00 10.13 6.61
C SER A 66 11.45 9.12 5.54
N LEU A 67 10.85 9.19 4.36
CA LEU A 67 11.27 8.46 3.17
C LEU A 67 11.62 9.45 2.04
N PRO A 68 12.88 9.50 1.57
CA PRO A 68 14.06 8.83 2.15
C PRO A 68 14.43 9.38 3.55
N PRO A 69 15.12 8.59 4.40
CA PRO A 69 15.47 8.99 5.77
C PRO A 69 16.65 9.96 5.87
N PHE A 70 17.40 10.12 4.78
CA PHE A 70 18.51 11.06 4.64
C PHE A 70 18.54 11.60 3.21
N ALA A 71 19.18 12.77 3.02
CA ALA A 71 19.42 13.29 1.69
C ALA A 71 20.35 12.35 0.95
N ASN A 72 20.00 11.95 -0.27
CA ASN A 72 20.78 10.96 -1.03
C ASN A 72 20.98 11.37 -2.50
N SER A 73 22.01 10.80 -3.11
CA SER A 73 22.32 11.04 -4.51
C SER A 73 21.31 10.38 -5.46
N GLN A 74 20.86 11.11 -6.48
CA GLN A 74 20.03 10.59 -7.56
C GLN A 74 20.85 9.96 -8.71
N MET A 75 22.17 10.17 -8.72
CA MET A 75 23.07 9.76 -9.81
C MET A 75 24.40 9.24 -9.25
N ASP A 76 25.15 8.51 -10.08
CA ASP A 76 26.56 8.22 -9.81
C ASP A 76 27.38 9.44 -10.25
N GLY A 77 28.27 9.94 -9.38
CA GLY A 77 29.00 11.17 -9.67
C GLY A 77 29.83 11.69 -8.52
N PHE A 78 29.97 13.01 -8.43
CA PHE A 78 30.75 13.69 -7.40
C PHE A 78 29.83 14.56 -6.55
N ALA A 79 29.77 14.28 -5.24
CA ALA A 79 29.18 15.18 -4.27
C ALA A 79 30.09 16.39 -4.08
N ILE A 80 29.51 17.58 -4.17
CA ILE A 80 30.23 18.85 -4.07
C ILE A 80 29.49 19.86 -3.20
N ASN A 81 30.22 20.85 -2.73
CA ASN A 81 29.63 22.13 -2.37
C ASN A 81 29.50 22.99 -3.64
N SER A 82 28.29 23.35 -4.02
CA SER A 82 28.00 24.12 -5.24
C SER A 82 28.73 25.47 -5.28
N ALA A 83 29.03 26.07 -4.13
CA ALA A 83 29.80 27.32 -4.07
C ALA A 83 31.23 27.18 -4.63
N ASP A 84 31.83 25.98 -4.52
CA ASP A 84 33.20 25.73 -4.97
C ASP A 84 33.31 25.73 -6.51
N VAL A 85 32.22 25.46 -7.23
CA VAL A 85 32.19 25.43 -8.72
C VAL A 85 31.47 26.63 -9.34
N ASN A 86 30.69 27.39 -8.55
CA ASN A 86 29.90 28.53 -9.03
C ASN A 86 30.60 29.88 -8.92
N GLY A 87 31.77 29.94 -8.27
CA GLY A 87 32.60 31.14 -8.26
C GLY A 87 33.40 31.33 -6.98
N LEU A 88 34.61 30.78 -6.97
CA LEU A 88 35.78 31.44 -6.40
C LEU A 88 36.90 31.30 -7.43
N ASP A 89 37.43 32.44 -7.86
CA ASP A 89 38.72 32.55 -8.53
C ASP A 89 39.78 32.08 -7.51
N VAL A 90 39.90 30.76 -7.31
CA VAL A 90 40.96 30.16 -6.50
C VAL A 90 42.23 30.29 -7.31
N THR A 91 42.78 31.51 -7.29
CA THR A 91 44.20 31.84 -7.36
C THR A 91 45.02 30.64 -7.80
N ARG A 92 45.40 30.63 -9.10
CA ARG A 92 46.65 30.00 -9.54
C ARG A 92 47.68 30.29 -8.47
N GLY A 93 48.08 29.27 -7.72
CA GLY A 93 49.02 29.41 -6.63
C GLY A 93 50.23 30.19 -7.14
N GLN A 94 50.46 31.35 -6.55
CA GLN A 94 51.64 32.16 -6.75
C GLN A 94 52.82 31.34 -6.21
N SER A 95 53.57 30.69 -7.09
CA SER A 95 54.90 30.18 -6.76
C SER A 95 55.88 31.33 -6.96
N ASP A 96 56.31 31.95 -5.87
CA ASP A 96 57.53 32.76 -5.83
C ASP A 96 58.74 31.82 -6.09
N GLY A 97 59.16 31.75 -7.35
CA GLY A 97 60.36 31.03 -7.78
C GLY A 97 60.69 31.38 -9.24
N PRO A 98 61.97 31.52 -9.61
CA PRO A 98 62.34 31.95 -10.96
C PRO A 98 61.94 30.87 -11.97
N ALA A 99 61.35 31.30 -13.09
CA ALA A 99 60.88 30.43 -14.16
C ALA A 99 62.00 29.54 -14.72
N PRO A 100 61.79 28.22 -14.87
CA PRO A 100 62.57 27.42 -15.80
C PRO A 100 61.87 27.38 -17.16
N ASP A 101 62.69 27.28 -18.19
CA ASP A 101 62.35 27.45 -19.59
C ASP A 101 61.36 26.40 -20.14
N GLY A 102 60.49 26.86 -21.03
CA GLY A 102 60.05 26.11 -22.20
C GLY A 102 59.32 24.78 -21.96
N GLY A 103 58.07 24.84 -21.50
CA GLY A 103 57.15 23.71 -21.53
C GLY A 103 55.71 24.19 -21.57
N THR A 104 55.14 24.31 -22.76
CA THR A 104 53.70 24.59 -22.94
C THR A 104 52.90 23.41 -22.41
N LEU A 105 52.52 23.43 -21.14
CA LEU A 105 51.43 22.61 -20.62
C LEU A 105 50.15 23.10 -21.30
N GLY A 106 49.64 22.29 -22.22
CA GLY A 106 48.46 22.59 -23.00
C GLY A 106 47.27 22.88 -22.09
N THR A 107 46.79 24.12 -22.12
CA THR A 107 45.43 24.47 -21.71
C THR A 107 44.48 23.99 -22.81
N SER A 108 44.13 22.71 -22.81
CA SER A 108 43.17 22.14 -23.75
C SER A 108 42.19 21.27 -22.99
N GLY A 109 41.01 21.82 -22.65
CA GLY A 109 39.85 21.00 -22.32
C GLY A 109 38.86 21.50 -21.28
N ALA A 110 39.06 22.62 -20.57
CA ALA A 110 38.05 23.10 -19.62
C ALA A 110 36.99 23.96 -20.36
N PRO A 111 35.72 23.53 -20.45
CA PRO A 111 34.64 24.35 -21.00
C PRO A 111 34.37 25.57 -20.10
N ASP A 112 33.79 26.63 -20.67
CA ASP A 112 33.55 27.90 -19.98
C ASP A 112 32.74 27.73 -18.67
N GLY A 113 33.42 27.91 -17.53
CA GLY A 113 32.86 27.90 -16.16
C GLY A 113 32.96 26.56 -15.40
N GLY A 114 33.31 26.61 -14.12
CA GLY A 114 33.50 25.44 -13.23
C GLY A 114 34.74 25.58 -12.36
N ALA A 115 35.14 24.51 -11.68
CA ALA A 115 36.37 24.49 -10.88
C ALA A 115 37.02 23.10 -10.83
N GLU A 116 38.33 23.08 -10.61
CA GLU A 116 39.10 21.87 -10.30
C GLU A 116 39.10 21.65 -8.78
N LEU A 117 38.55 20.51 -8.34
CA LEU A 117 38.43 20.16 -6.92
C LEU A 117 39.30 18.95 -6.59
N ARG A 118 39.80 18.89 -5.35
CA ARG A 118 40.53 17.71 -4.85
C ARG A 118 39.54 16.57 -4.61
N VAL A 119 39.84 15.39 -5.15
CA VAL A 119 39.02 14.21 -4.88
C VAL A 119 39.39 13.62 -3.52
N VAL A 120 38.38 13.36 -2.69
CA VAL A 120 38.51 12.66 -1.41
C VAL A 120 37.94 11.25 -1.48
N ASP A 121 37.96 10.52 -0.37
CA ASP A 121 37.49 9.15 -0.29
C ASP A 121 36.02 9.01 -0.79
N PRO A 122 35.71 7.90 -1.49
CA PRO A 122 34.37 7.65 -2.00
C PRO A 122 33.36 7.42 -0.88
N VAL A 123 32.11 7.77 -1.15
CA VAL A 123 30.95 7.55 -0.27
C VAL A 123 30.15 6.36 -0.79
N PRO A 124 30.36 5.15 -0.24
CA PRO A 124 29.58 3.99 -0.62
C PRO A 124 28.16 4.04 -0.05
N ALA A 125 27.22 3.40 -0.74
CA ALA A 125 25.88 3.21 -0.21
C ALA A 125 25.91 2.43 1.11
N GLY A 126 25.09 2.86 2.08
CA GLY A 126 25.00 2.23 3.41
C GLY A 126 26.02 2.71 4.45
N ALA A 127 26.95 3.61 4.09
CA ALA A 127 27.90 4.22 5.03
C ALA A 127 27.47 5.63 5.46
N THR A 128 27.94 6.05 6.63
CA THR A 128 27.90 7.46 7.05
C THR A 128 29.17 8.16 6.52
N PRO A 129 29.07 9.07 5.54
CA PRO A 129 30.24 9.82 5.06
C PRO A 129 30.80 10.75 6.11
N ALA A 130 32.11 11.00 6.02
CA ALA A 130 32.73 12.15 6.66
C ALA A 130 32.22 13.45 6.02
N GLU A 131 32.35 14.56 6.74
CA GLU A 131 32.04 15.90 6.22
C GLU A 131 32.93 16.25 5.02
N LEU A 132 32.32 16.77 3.96
CA LEU A 132 32.99 17.27 2.77
C LEU A 132 33.52 18.68 3.03
N ARG A 133 34.84 18.85 2.90
CA ARG A 133 35.49 20.16 3.06
C ARG A 133 35.36 20.98 1.79
N SER A 134 35.28 22.31 1.90
CA SER A 134 35.33 23.20 0.73
C SER A 134 36.62 22.99 -0.08
N GLY A 135 36.50 23.09 -1.40
CA GLY A 135 37.53 22.78 -2.38
C GLY A 135 37.71 21.28 -2.66
N THR A 136 36.81 20.43 -2.15
CA THR A 136 36.88 18.97 -2.33
C THR A 136 35.61 18.39 -2.94
N ALA A 137 35.76 17.25 -3.61
CA ALA A 137 34.68 16.48 -4.22
C ALA A 137 34.80 15.01 -3.80
N ALA A 138 33.67 14.38 -3.46
CA ALA A 138 33.66 12.96 -3.08
C ALA A 138 32.94 12.13 -4.15
N PRO A 139 33.54 11.05 -4.69
CA PRO A 139 32.82 10.08 -5.51
C PRO A 139 31.65 9.52 -4.73
N ILE A 140 30.46 9.54 -5.31
CA ILE A 140 29.22 9.14 -4.66
C ILE A 140 28.38 8.30 -5.62
N MET A 141 27.76 7.25 -5.08
CA MET A 141 26.88 6.35 -5.82
C MET A 141 25.42 6.73 -5.60
N THR A 142 24.57 6.32 -6.52
CA THR A 142 23.11 6.47 -6.43
C THR A 142 22.58 5.87 -5.13
N GLY A 143 21.76 6.64 -4.41
CA GLY A 143 21.19 6.27 -3.12
C GLY A 143 22.13 6.42 -1.92
N ALA A 144 23.41 6.74 -2.12
CA ALA A 144 24.32 7.03 -1.02
C ALA A 144 23.98 8.36 -0.34
N MET A 145 24.22 8.45 0.96
CA MET A 145 23.94 9.64 1.77
C MET A 145 24.82 10.81 1.32
N ILE A 146 24.21 11.99 1.13
CA ILE A 146 24.95 13.22 0.84
C ILE A 146 25.79 13.60 2.08
N PRO A 147 27.11 13.82 1.93
CA PRO A 147 27.97 14.30 3.01
C PRO A 147 27.50 15.65 3.56
N ALA A 148 27.70 15.87 4.86
CA ALA A 148 27.64 17.23 5.40
C ALA A 148 28.63 18.13 4.63
N GLY A 149 28.24 19.36 4.32
CA GLY A 149 29.05 20.27 3.50
C GLY A 149 28.86 20.14 1.99
N ALA A 150 28.20 19.08 1.51
CA ALA A 150 27.79 18.93 0.11
C ALA A 150 26.31 19.30 -0.07
N ASP A 151 25.97 19.90 -1.21
CA ASP A 151 24.61 20.32 -1.53
C ASP A 151 24.19 19.99 -2.98
N ALA A 152 25.09 19.45 -3.79
CA ALA A 152 24.81 19.04 -5.16
C ALA A 152 25.63 17.81 -5.56
N VAL A 153 25.15 17.11 -6.59
CA VAL A 153 25.89 16.02 -7.23
C VAL A 153 26.10 16.35 -8.70
N VAL A 154 27.32 16.17 -9.18
CA VAL A 154 27.66 16.26 -10.60
C VAL A 154 27.83 14.85 -11.16
N PRO A 155 27.05 14.44 -12.19
CA PRO A 155 27.21 13.12 -12.81
C PRO A 155 28.64 12.89 -13.31
N VAL A 156 29.14 11.66 -13.21
CA VAL A 156 30.52 11.31 -13.59
C VAL A 156 30.82 11.63 -15.05
N GLU A 157 29.82 11.53 -15.93
CA GLU A 157 29.93 11.81 -17.36
C GLU A 157 30.14 13.30 -17.67
N ARG A 158 29.91 14.18 -16.69
CA ARG A 158 30.14 15.62 -16.77
C ARG A 158 31.44 16.05 -16.11
N ALA A 159 32.14 15.14 -15.47
CA ALA A 159 33.42 15.39 -14.84
C ALA A 159 34.56 15.29 -15.87
N VAL A 160 35.70 15.95 -15.58
CA VAL A 160 36.93 15.76 -16.36
C VAL A 160 38.06 15.40 -15.39
N PRO A 161 38.62 14.19 -15.45
CA PRO A 161 38.21 13.10 -16.34
C PRO A 161 36.83 12.53 -15.99
N ASP A 162 36.17 11.92 -16.97
CA ASP A 162 34.81 11.35 -16.89
C ASP A 162 34.78 9.97 -16.21
N ARG A 163 35.55 9.83 -15.13
CA ARG A 163 35.68 8.57 -14.38
C ARG A 163 36.04 8.85 -12.93
N PHE A 164 35.72 7.91 -12.05
CA PHE A 164 36.23 7.94 -10.68
C PHE A 164 37.75 7.69 -10.65
N PRO A 165 38.49 8.37 -9.76
CA PRO A 165 39.89 8.02 -9.53
C PRO A 165 40.00 6.64 -8.90
N VAL A 166 41.18 6.03 -9.02
CA VAL A 166 41.48 4.77 -8.38
C VAL A 166 41.47 4.98 -6.86
N PRO A 167 40.77 4.14 -6.07
CA PRO A 167 40.75 4.27 -4.62
C PRO A 167 42.17 4.31 -4.02
N GLY A 168 42.44 5.30 -3.18
CA GLY A 168 43.74 5.50 -2.53
C GLY A 168 44.73 6.38 -3.29
N GLU A 169 44.41 6.80 -4.52
CA GLU A 169 45.20 7.81 -5.24
C GLU A 169 44.70 9.22 -4.95
N THR A 170 45.62 10.15 -4.67
CA THR A 170 45.30 11.57 -4.61
C THR A 170 45.12 12.09 -6.03
N GLY A 171 43.96 12.66 -6.33
CA GLY A 171 43.67 13.24 -7.65
C GLY A 171 42.82 14.50 -7.57
N THR A 172 42.71 15.17 -8.71
CA THR A 172 41.80 16.29 -8.92
C THR A 172 40.77 15.93 -9.99
N VAL A 173 39.63 16.62 -9.96
CA VAL A 173 38.57 16.51 -10.95
C VAL A 173 38.05 17.90 -11.28
N TRP A 174 37.93 18.21 -12.55
CA TRP A 174 37.24 19.42 -12.99
C TRP A 174 35.74 19.13 -13.08
N LEU A 175 34.93 20.02 -12.49
CA LEU A 175 33.49 19.91 -12.43
C LEU A 175 32.83 21.22 -12.90
N PRO A 176 31.77 21.16 -13.72
CA PRO A 176 31.05 22.33 -14.20
C PRO A 176 30.25 23.02 -13.08
N VAL A 177 29.94 24.29 -13.31
CA VAL A 177 28.94 25.07 -12.56
C VAL A 177 27.67 24.23 -12.36
N THR A 178 27.23 24.12 -11.11
CA THR A 178 26.12 23.26 -10.70
C THR A 178 25.34 23.93 -9.58
N ALA A 179 24.02 24.04 -9.73
CA ALA A 179 23.18 24.66 -8.71
C ALA A 179 22.99 23.76 -7.49
N ALA A 180 22.87 24.35 -6.30
CA ALA A 180 22.49 23.64 -5.09
C ALA A 180 21.19 22.83 -5.29
N GLY A 181 21.15 21.62 -4.74
CA GLY A 181 20.05 20.66 -4.86
C GLY A 181 20.07 19.80 -6.13
N THR A 182 20.97 20.08 -7.09
CA THR A 182 21.04 19.30 -8.33
C THR A 182 21.38 17.84 -8.04
N PHE A 183 20.53 16.92 -8.52
CA PHE A 183 20.62 15.47 -8.28
C PHE A 183 20.68 15.06 -6.79
N VAL A 184 20.19 15.90 -5.88
CA VAL A 184 20.00 15.56 -4.47
C VAL A 184 18.52 15.28 -4.23
N ARG A 185 18.22 14.12 -3.65
CA ARG A 185 16.88 13.80 -3.16
C ARG A 185 16.81 14.16 -1.68
N SER A 186 15.98 15.13 -1.34
CA SER A 186 15.84 15.63 0.04
C SER A 186 15.22 14.59 0.98
N VAL A 187 15.53 14.72 2.27
CA VAL A 187 14.88 13.94 3.34
C VAL A 187 13.37 14.10 3.25
N GLY A 188 12.64 12.98 3.30
CA GLY A 188 11.17 13.00 3.34
C GLY A 188 10.52 13.55 2.08
N SER A 189 11.24 13.59 0.94
CA SER A 189 10.67 14.05 -0.33
C SER A 189 9.48 13.21 -0.80
N ASP A 190 9.40 11.94 -0.37
CA ASP A 190 8.29 11.05 -0.71
C ASP A 190 7.22 11.08 0.38
N ILE A 191 7.66 10.88 1.63
CA ILE A 191 6.81 10.90 2.82
C ILE A 191 7.62 11.50 3.97
N ALA A 192 7.08 12.54 4.60
CA ALA A 192 7.69 13.13 5.79
C ALA A 192 7.38 12.29 7.03
N ALA A 193 8.30 12.24 7.99
CA ALA A 193 8.01 11.66 9.30
C ALA A 193 6.77 12.33 9.93
N GLY A 194 5.84 11.51 10.45
CA GLY A 194 4.56 11.94 11.00
C GLY A 194 3.43 12.09 9.99
N GLU A 195 3.71 12.07 8.68
CA GLU A 195 2.69 12.09 7.63
C GLU A 195 1.92 10.76 7.58
N CYS A 196 0.66 10.80 7.14
CA CYS A 196 -0.15 9.60 6.96
C CYS A 196 0.36 8.81 5.74
N ALA A 197 1.05 7.69 5.99
CA ALA A 197 1.56 6.81 4.95
C ALA A 197 0.45 5.95 4.33
N LEU A 198 -0.45 5.41 5.18
CA LEU A 198 -1.63 4.65 4.74
C LEU A 198 -2.82 4.97 5.63
N ALA A 199 -3.96 5.25 5.01
CA ALA A 199 -5.19 5.52 5.72
C ALA A 199 -5.82 4.26 6.32
N LYS A 200 -6.59 4.44 7.39
CA LYS A 200 -7.51 3.45 7.94
C LYS A 200 -8.42 2.90 6.84
N GLY A 201 -8.65 1.58 6.86
CA GLY A 201 -9.50 0.88 5.90
C GLY A 201 -8.79 0.49 4.62
N THR A 202 -7.56 0.93 4.38
CA THR A 202 -6.75 0.44 3.27
C THR A 202 -6.49 -1.06 3.41
N PHE A 203 -6.78 -1.81 2.34
CA PHE A 203 -6.41 -3.21 2.23
C PHE A 203 -4.92 -3.33 1.89
N LEU A 204 -4.23 -4.20 2.63
CA LEU A 204 -2.80 -4.42 2.52
C LEU A 204 -2.49 -5.39 1.37
N GLY A 205 -2.16 -4.83 0.21
CA GLY A 205 -1.56 -5.55 -0.91
C GLY A 205 -0.03 -5.46 -0.91
N PRO A 206 0.65 -6.05 -1.91
CA PRO A 206 2.11 -6.06 -1.98
C PRO A 206 2.75 -4.66 -1.91
N ALA A 207 2.17 -3.66 -2.58
CA ALA A 207 2.70 -2.29 -2.56
C ALA A 207 2.58 -1.65 -1.18
N GLN A 208 1.46 -1.83 -0.49
CA GLN A 208 1.24 -1.32 0.87
C GLN A 208 2.21 -1.97 1.86
N LEU A 209 2.39 -3.29 1.77
CA LEU A 209 3.34 -4.01 2.61
C LEU A 209 4.79 -3.56 2.34
N GLY A 210 5.15 -3.35 1.07
CA GLY A 210 6.46 -2.82 0.70
C GLY A 210 6.73 -1.42 1.26
N LEU A 211 5.73 -0.53 1.21
CA LEU A 211 5.83 0.81 1.80
C LEU A 211 6.03 0.75 3.32
N LEU A 212 5.22 -0.06 4.02
CA LEU A 212 5.33 -0.23 5.47
C LEU A 212 6.70 -0.80 5.87
N ALA A 213 7.21 -1.77 5.10
CA ALA A 213 8.55 -2.30 5.30
C ALA A 213 9.65 -1.23 5.09
N ALA A 214 9.52 -0.40 4.04
CA ALA A 214 10.46 0.70 3.77
C ALA A 214 10.45 1.76 4.89
N LEU A 215 9.32 1.92 5.57
CA LEU A 215 9.16 2.76 6.75
C LEU A 215 9.61 2.08 8.06
N GLY A 216 10.07 0.83 8.01
CA GLY A 216 10.52 0.08 9.19
C GLY A 216 9.39 -0.42 10.10
N VAL A 217 8.15 -0.46 9.61
CA VAL A 217 6.99 -0.97 10.36
C VAL A 217 7.05 -2.49 10.42
N ALA A 218 7.19 -3.06 11.62
CA ALA A 218 7.24 -4.51 11.82
C ALA A 218 5.86 -5.15 12.00
N ASP A 219 4.93 -4.41 12.61
CA ASP A 219 3.59 -4.89 12.99
C ASP A 219 2.53 -3.86 12.62
N VAL A 220 1.34 -4.35 12.26
CA VAL A 220 0.20 -3.51 11.88
C VAL A 220 -1.05 -3.92 12.62
N THR A 221 -1.85 -2.92 13.00
CA THR A 221 -3.17 -3.14 13.58
C THR A 221 -4.21 -3.21 12.47
N VAL A 222 -4.82 -4.37 12.30
CA VAL A 222 -5.77 -4.68 11.24
C VAL A 222 -7.12 -5.10 11.79
N ARG A 223 -8.15 -5.09 10.94
CA ARG A 223 -9.49 -5.59 11.27
C ARG A 223 -9.50 -7.11 11.23
N ARG A 224 -10.04 -7.77 12.27
CA ARG A 224 -10.25 -9.23 12.28
C ARG A 224 -11.15 -9.66 11.11
N PRO A 225 -10.88 -10.80 10.45
CA PRO A 225 -11.76 -11.31 9.39
C PRO A 225 -13.16 -11.54 9.94
N LEU A 226 -14.17 -11.29 9.11
CA LEU A 226 -15.54 -11.66 9.45
C LEU A 226 -15.71 -13.17 9.28
N THR A 227 -16.26 -13.82 10.29
CA THR A 227 -16.62 -15.24 10.23
C THR A 227 -18.02 -15.39 9.68
N VAL A 228 -18.16 -16.07 8.54
CA VAL A 228 -19.44 -16.27 7.84
C VAL A 228 -19.80 -17.75 7.87
N LEU A 229 -20.97 -18.07 8.41
CA LEU A 229 -21.58 -19.38 8.21
C LEU A 229 -22.30 -19.39 6.85
N LEU A 230 -21.85 -20.25 5.93
CA LEU A 230 -22.51 -20.47 4.65
C LEU A 230 -23.35 -21.76 4.73
N VAL A 231 -24.66 -21.60 4.57
CA VAL A 231 -25.64 -22.68 4.66
C VAL A 231 -26.28 -22.88 3.30
N THR A 232 -26.03 -24.03 2.67
CA THR A 232 -26.77 -24.46 1.48
C THR A 232 -28.02 -25.21 1.93
N THR A 233 -29.18 -24.86 1.40
CA THR A 233 -30.46 -25.57 1.62
C THR A 233 -30.98 -26.13 0.31
N GLY A 234 -31.71 -27.23 0.39
CA GLY A 234 -32.41 -27.83 -0.75
C GLY A 234 -32.26 -29.33 -0.73
N ASP A 235 -33.38 -30.05 -0.63
CA ASP A 235 -33.37 -31.50 -0.64
C ASP A 235 -32.76 -32.03 -1.95
N GLU A 236 -32.90 -31.30 -3.07
CA GLU A 236 -32.32 -31.64 -4.37
C GLU A 236 -30.79 -31.57 -4.44
N VAL A 237 -30.14 -30.90 -3.49
CA VAL A 237 -28.71 -30.59 -3.56
C VAL A 237 -27.86 -31.66 -2.87
N VAL A 238 -26.73 -32.02 -3.47
CA VAL A 238 -25.72 -32.91 -2.89
C VAL A 238 -24.31 -32.33 -3.00
N GLU A 239 -23.44 -32.70 -2.06
CA GLU A 239 -22.04 -32.24 -2.05
C GLU A 239 -21.26 -32.80 -3.26
N PRO A 240 -20.40 -31.99 -3.91
CA PRO A 240 -19.43 -32.49 -4.87
C PRO A 240 -18.59 -33.64 -4.30
N GLY A 241 -18.31 -34.66 -5.13
CA GLY A 241 -17.54 -35.85 -4.73
C GLY A 241 -18.37 -36.99 -4.12
N ARG A 242 -19.66 -36.77 -3.84
CA ARG A 242 -20.61 -37.86 -3.54
C ARG A 242 -21.22 -38.42 -4.84
N PRO A 243 -21.63 -39.70 -4.89
CA PRO A 243 -22.42 -40.22 -6.00
C PRO A 243 -23.69 -39.39 -6.18
N LEU A 244 -24.04 -39.03 -7.42
CA LEU A 244 -25.23 -38.23 -7.74
C LEU A 244 -26.47 -39.12 -7.91
N PRO A 245 -27.44 -39.09 -7.00
CA PRO A 245 -28.68 -39.84 -7.17
C PRO A 245 -29.55 -39.24 -8.29
N PRO A 246 -30.43 -40.04 -8.92
CA PRO A 246 -31.41 -39.51 -9.87
C PRO A 246 -32.25 -38.37 -9.25
N GLY A 247 -32.39 -37.26 -9.98
CA GLY A 247 -33.18 -36.10 -9.54
C GLY A 247 -32.46 -35.15 -8.57
N LYS A 248 -31.16 -35.37 -8.30
CA LYS A 248 -30.32 -34.45 -7.51
C LYS A 248 -29.38 -33.64 -8.40
N ILE A 249 -28.85 -32.55 -7.85
CA ILE A 249 -27.83 -31.67 -8.45
C ILE A 249 -26.69 -31.40 -7.46
N TYR A 250 -25.51 -31.04 -7.95
CA TYR A 250 -24.37 -30.70 -7.09
C TYR A 250 -24.44 -29.25 -6.57
N ASP A 251 -23.89 -29.01 -5.37
CA ASP A 251 -23.78 -27.68 -4.76
C ASP A 251 -22.73 -26.78 -5.46
N ALA A 252 -23.14 -26.17 -6.58
CA ALA A 252 -22.32 -25.20 -7.29
C ALA A 252 -22.29 -23.82 -6.59
N ASN A 253 -23.41 -23.40 -5.98
CA ASN A 253 -23.53 -22.07 -5.37
C ASN A 253 -22.73 -21.97 -4.08
N GLY A 254 -22.77 -22.99 -3.22
CA GLY A 254 -21.97 -23.05 -2.01
C GLY A 254 -20.48 -22.96 -2.34
N THR A 255 -20.02 -23.74 -3.32
CA THR A 255 -18.63 -23.71 -3.82
C THR A 255 -18.23 -22.32 -4.34
N LEU A 256 -19.11 -21.68 -5.14
CA LEU A 256 -18.88 -20.36 -5.70
C LEU A 256 -18.80 -19.27 -4.62
N LEU A 257 -19.77 -19.27 -3.68
CA LEU A 257 -19.88 -18.27 -2.64
C LEU A 257 -18.73 -18.40 -1.63
N GLU A 258 -18.38 -19.61 -1.21
CA GLU A 258 -17.23 -19.87 -0.34
C GLU A 258 -15.94 -19.31 -0.93
N SER A 259 -15.71 -19.57 -2.21
CA SER A 259 -14.52 -19.10 -2.93
C SER A 259 -14.48 -17.57 -3.01
N ALA A 260 -15.60 -16.94 -3.39
CA ALA A 260 -15.70 -15.49 -3.49
C ALA A 260 -15.55 -14.79 -2.13
N MET A 261 -16.14 -15.35 -1.07
CA MET A 261 -16.02 -14.83 0.29
C MET A 261 -14.59 -14.94 0.82
N SER A 262 -13.93 -16.08 0.58
CA SER A 262 -12.53 -16.29 0.98
C SER A 262 -11.60 -15.32 0.25
N GLN A 263 -11.81 -15.10 -1.05
CA GLN A 263 -11.07 -14.09 -1.82
C GLN A 263 -11.30 -12.66 -1.30
N ALA A 264 -12.48 -12.36 -0.75
CA ALA A 264 -12.78 -11.09 -0.10
C ALA A 264 -12.19 -10.97 1.32
N GLY A 265 -11.45 -11.96 1.81
CA GLY A 265 -10.82 -11.96 3.13
C GLY A 265 -11.76 -12.32 4.28
N LEU A 266 -12.86 -13.01 3.99
CA LEU A 266 -13.79 -13.54 5.00
C LEU A 266 -13.34 -14.94 5.44
N ALA A 267 -13.55 -15.28 6.71
CA ALA A 267 -13.39 -16.63 7.22
C ALA A 267 -14.72 -17.38 7.02
N VAL A 268 -14.76 -18.36 6.13
CA VAL A 268 -16.00 -19.08 5.79
C VAL A 268 -16.06 -20.42 6.53
N ILE A 269 -17.20 -20.69 7.15
CA ILE A 269 -17.56 -22.00 7.72
C ILE A 269 -18.72 -22.54 6.91
N ARG A 270 -18.54 -23.67 6.22
CA ARG A 270 -19.63 -24.37 5.54
C ARG A 270 -20.26 -25.41 6.46
N THR A 271 -21.59 -25.44 6.45
CA THR A 271 -22.34 -26.56 7.01
C THR A 271 -22.47 -27.67 5.98
N ALA A 272 -22.89 -28.86 6.42
CA ALA A 272 -23.52 -29.79 5.50
C ALA A 272 -24.77 -29.14 4.86
N ILE A 273 -25.16 -29.63 3.67
CA ILE A 273 -26.40 -29.23 3.01
C ILE A 273 -27.57 -29.52 3.96
N ALA A 274 -28.30 -28.46 4.30
CA ALA A 274 -29.47 -28.54 5.15
C ALA A 274 -30.69 -29.03 4.36
N SER A 275 -31.51 -29.86 5.01
CA SER A 275 -32.79 -30.29 4.44
C SER A 275 -33.77 -29.12 4.34
N ASP A 276 -34.83 -29.31 3.57
CA ASP A 276 -35.92 -28.34 3.47
C ASP A 276 -36.89 -28.39 4.67
N ARG A 277 -36.41 -28.80 5.86
CA ARG A 277 -37.21 -28.82 7.08
C ARG A 277 -36.89 -27.59 7.97
N PRO A 278 -37.88 -26.71 8.24
CA PRO A 278 -37.64 -25.48 9.00
C PRO A 278 -37.05 -25.72 10.39
N GLU A 279 -37.49 -26.78 11.09
CA GLU A 279 -37.00 -27.11 12.44
C GLU A 279 -35.53 -27.54 12.44
N GLU A 280 -35.10 -28.28 11.42
CA GLU A 280 -33.70 -28.70 11.27
C GLU A 280 -32.81 -27.51 10.94
N LEU A 281 -33.25 -26.63 10.01
CA LEU A 281 -32.55 -25.40 9.69
C LEU A 281 -32.45 -24.49 10.91
N GLN A 282 -33.55 -24.26 11.64
CA GLN A 282 -33.55 -23.43 12.84
C GLN A 282 -32.60 -23.98 13.92
N THR A 283 -32.56 -25.30 14.11
CA THR A 283 -31.63 -25.95 15.05
C THR A 283 -30.18 -25.72 14.63
N LEU A 284 -29.87 -25.87 13.34
CA LEU A 284 -28.55 -25.61 12.77
C LEU A 284 -28.12 -24.15 12.96
N LEU A 285 -29.01 -23.19 12.68
CA LEU A 285 -28.73 -21.76 12.83
C LEU A 285 -28.51 -21.38 14.32
N ARG A 286 -29.34 -21.89 15.22
CA ARG A 286 -29.19 -21.67 16.67
C ARG A 286 -27.88 -22.24 17.21
N GLY A 287 -27.45 -23.39 16.71
CA GLY A 287 -26.18 -24.02 17.10
C GLY A 287 -24.94 -23.16 16.82
N HIS A 288 -25.03 -22.19 15.90
CA HIS A 288 -23.93 -21.29 15.54
C HIS A 288 -24.15 -19.85 16.03
N THR A 289 -25.24 -19.59 16.76
CA THR A 289 -25.52 -18.26 17.29
C THR A 289 -24.44 -17.84 18.28
N GLY A 290 -23.80 -16.70 18.03
CA GLY A 290 -22.69 -16.18 18.83
C GLY A 290 -21.30 -16.73 18.46
N ALA A 291 -21.22 -17.71 17.56
CA ALA A 291 -19.95 -18.27 17.07
C ALA A 291 -19.49 -17.64 15.73
N VAL A 292 -20.41 -17.02 14.99
CA VAL A 292 -20.15 -16.39 13.69
C VAL A 292 -20.64 -14.95 13.66
N ASP A 293 -20.05 -14.15 12.79
CA ASP A 293 -20.40 -12.74 12.61
C ASP A 293 -21.59 -12.57 11.65
N LEU A 294 -21.73 -13.46 10.66
CA LEU A 294 -22.80 -13.44 9.66
C LEU A 294 -23.24 -14.85 9.29
N ILE A 295 -24.52 -14.99 8.97
CA ILE A 295 -25.08 -16.20 8.36
C ILE A 295 -25.55 -15.84 6.96
N VAL A 296 -25.11 -16.61 5.96
CA VAL A 296 -25.56 -16.51 4.57
C VAL A 296 -26.17 -17.84 4.16
N THR A 297 -27.43 -17.81 3.75
CA THR A 297 -28.13 -18.98 3.20
C THR A 297 -28.15 -18.91 1.68
N THR A 298 -27.95 -20.04 1.02
CA THR A 298 -28.16 -20.20 -0.43
C THR A 298 -29.07 -21.40 -0.67
N GLY A 299 -30.09 -21.23 -1.51
CA GLY A 299 -31.10 -22.24 -1.74
C GLY A 299 -32.25 -21.70 -2.58
N GLY A 300 -33.17 -22.57 -2.96
CA GLY A 300 -34.37 -22.18 -3.71
C GLY A 300 -35.27 -21.24 -2.88
N VAL A 301 -35.82 -20.22 -3.55
CA VAL A 301 -36.88 -19.36 -2.99
C VAL A 301 -38.20 -19.68 -3.69
N SER A 302 -39.13 -20.32 -2.97
CA SER A 302 -40.49 -20.54 -3.48
C SER A 302 -41.41 -19.42 -3.02
N LYS A 303 -42.18 -18.80 -3.94
CA LYS A 303 -43.23 -17.80 -3.62
C LYS A 303 -44.45 -18.38 -2.86
N GLY A 304 -44.41 -19.63 -2.40
CA GLY A 304 -45.46 -20.27 -1.61
C GLY A 304 -45.07 -21.61 -0.98
N ALA A 305 -45.83 -22.01 0.05
CA ALA A 305 -45.88 -23.25 0.85
C ALA A 305 -44.56 -23.79 1.49
N TYR A 306 -43.42 -23.69 0.81
CA TYR A 306 -42.15 -24.30 1.21
C TYR A 306 -41.01 -23.27 1.14
N GLU A 307 -41.13 -22.18 1.90
CA GLU A 307 -40.06 -21.18 2.05
C GLU A 307 -39.38 -21.37 3.41
N VAL A 308 -38.49 -22.37 3.46
CA VAL A 308 -37.89 -22.91 4.69
C VAL A 308 -37.15 -21.83 5.49
N VAL A 309 -36.41 -20.95 4.80
CA VAL A 309 -35.68 -19.84 5.42
C VAL A 309 -36.61 -18.81 6.06
N ARG A 310 -37.81 -18.58 5.49
CA ARG A 310 -38.80 -17.65 6.07
C ARG A 310 -39.56 -18.28 7.24
N GLN A 311 -39.68 -19.60 7.24
CA GLN A 311 -40.38 -20.36 8.28
C GLN A 311 -39.49 -20.66 9.49
N ALA A 312 -38.16 -20.71 9.32
CA ALA A 312 -37.15 -20.93 10.37
C ALA A 312 -36.81 -19.65 11.15
#